data_AF-A0A183I8D1-F1
#
_entry.id   AF-A0A183I8D1-F1
#
_cell.length_a   1.000
_cell.length_b   1.000
_cell.length_c   1.000
_cell.angle_alpha   90.00
_cell.angle_beta   90.00
_cell.angle_gamma   90.00
#
_symmetry.space_group_name_H-M   'P 1'
#
loop_
_entity.id
_entity.type
_entity.pdbx_description
1 polymer ?
#
loop_
_entity_poly.entity_id
_entity_poly.type
_entity_poly.pdbx_seq_one_letter_code
_entity_poly.pdbx_strand_id
1 'polypeptide(L)'
;MTQFLPDNLLALFEARPPLPYKPPPDELLVDRKRPKMSGLSEYIHLFEDPKDTPPKPVYETKEERRARRVSEIYFWIWISYIICSFF
;
A
#
# COMPACT_ATOMS: atom_id res chain seq x y z
N MET A 1 -8.04 -31.95 25.39
CA MET A 1 -8.07 -30.93 26.46
C MET A 1 -9.06 -31.27 27.59
N THR A 2 -10.07 -32.14 27.42
CA THR A 2 -11.03 -32.53 28.48
C THR A 2 -10.94 -34.01 28.90
N GLN A 3 -9.83 -34.69 28.57
CA GLN A 3 -9.75 -36.16 28.60
C GLN A 3 -9.66 -36.79 30.00
N PHE A 4 -9.27 -36.03 31.03
CA PHE A 4 -9.07 -36.55 32.40
C PHE A 4 -9.85 -35.73 33.43
N LEU A 5 -11.15 -35.52 33.18
CA LEU A 5 -12.05 -34.92 34.16
C LEU A 5 -12.85 -36.01 34.90
N PRO A 6 -13.20 -35.80 36.17
CA PRO A 6 -14.10 -36.69 36.89
C PRO A 6 -15.49 -36.70 36.23
N ASP A 7 -16.19 -37.83 36.31
CA ASP A 7 -17.42 -38.11 35.57
C ASP A 7 -18.52 -37.04 35.74
N ASN A 8 -18.65 -36.44 36.93
CA ASN A 8 -19.58 -35.34 37.22
C ASN A 8 -19.34 -34.11 36.33
N LEU A 9 -18.08 -33.82 36.01
CA LEU A 9 -17.70 -32.70 35.15
C LEU A 9 -17.65 -33.11 33.67
N LEU A 10 -17.46 -34.40 33.38
CA LEU A 10 -17.45 -34.92 32.00
C LEU A 10 -18.85 -34.87 31.37
N ALA A 11 -19.90 -35.11 32.15
CA ALA A 11 -21.30 -35.01 31.72
C ALA A 11 -21.68 -33.61 31.20
N LEU A 12 -20.98 -32.55 31.63
CA LEU A 12 -21.22 -31.19 31.15
C LEU A 12 -20.74 -30.96 29.71
N PHE A 13 -19.89 -31.85 29.19
CA PHE A 13 -19.34 -31.79 27.83
C PHE A 13 -20.01 -32.79 26.88
N GLU A 14 -21.18 -33.30 27.24
CA GLU A 14 -22.01 -34.10 26.34
C GLU A 14 -22.36 -33.33 25.06
N ALA A 15 -22.39 -34.07 23.94
CA ALA A 15 -22.67 -33.47 22.64
C ALA A 15 -24.10 -32.93 22.61
N ARG A 16 -24.25 -31.70 22.11
CA ARG A 16 -25.57 -31.12 21.83
C ARG A 16 -26.30 -31.98 20.77
N PRO A 17 -27.64 -32.09 20.82
CA PRO A 17 -28.40 -32.65 19.70
C PRO A 17 -28.00 -31.98 18.36
N PRO A 18 -28.07 -32.74 17.25
CA PRO A 18 -27.70 -32.24 15.94
C PRO A 18 -28.56 -31.04 15.56
N LEU A 19 -27.93 -30.03 14.96
CA LEU A 19 -28.65 -28.86 14.48
C LEU A 19 -29.56 -29.26 13.31
N PRO A 20 -30.77 -28.67 13.21
CA PRO A 20 -31.61 -28.85 12.04
C PRO A 20 -30.90 -28.31 10.80
N TYR A 21 -30.91 -29.08 9.72
CA TYR A 21 -30.33 -28.66 8.45
C TYR A 21 -31.02 -27.39 7.95
N LYS A 22 -30.21 -26.37 7.65
CA LYS A 22 -30.65 -25.17 6.95
C LYS A 22 -29.83 -25.08 5.66
N PRO A 23 -30.47 -24.84 4.50
CA PRO A 23 -29.74 -24.63 3.27
C PRO A 23 -28.83 -23.39 3.41
N PRO A 24 -27.69 -23.36 2.70
CA PRO A 24 -26.86 -22.17 2.65
C PRO A 24 -27.67 -20.98 2.11
N PRO A 25 -27.46 -19.76 2.65
CA PRO A 25 -28.23 -18.58 2.24
C PRO A 25 -27.93 -18.14 0.81
N ASP A 26 -26.68 -18.36 0.36
CA ASP A 26 -26.21 -17.99 -0.97
C ASP A 26 -25.85 -19.24 -1.80
N GLU A 27 -25.98 -19.10 -3.12
CA GLU A 27 -25.45 -20.07 -4.08
C GLU A 27 -23.94 -20.27 -3.91
N LEU A 28 -23.46 -21.47 -4.23
CA LEU A 28 -22.03 -21.76 -4.23
C LEU A 28 -21.29 -20.79 -5.16
N LEU A 29 -20.02 -20.52 -4.83
CA LEU A 29 -19.19 -19.58 -5.58
C LEU A 29 -19.06 -19.88 -7.08
N VAL A 30 -19.25 -21.15 -7.46
CA VAL A 30 -19.23 -21.68 -8.84
C VAL A 30 -20.53 -21.40 -9.57
N ASP A 31 -21.66 -21.54 -8.89
CA ASP A 31 -23.00 -21.36 -9.46
C ASP A 31 -23.43 -19.89 -9.47
N ARG A 32 -22.82 -19.08 -8.60
CA ARG A 32 -23.09 -17.65 -8.48
C ARG A 32 -22.79 -16.93 -9.80
N LYS A 33 -23.82 -16.36 -10.41
CA LYS A 33 -23.70 -15.48 -11.59
C LYS A 33 -22.88 -14.23 -11.23
N ARG A 34 -21.62 -14.19 -11.65
CA ARG A 34 -20.74 -13.02 -11.49
C ARG A 34 -20.79 -12.14 -12.74
N PRO A 35 -20.70 -10.81 -12.60
CA PRO A 35 -20.36 -9.98 -13.74
C PRO A 35 -19.04 -10.47 -14.34
N LYS A 36 -18.99 -10.59 -15.66
CA LYS A 36 -17.77 -10.95 -16.37
C LYS A 36 -16.75 -9.85 -16.13
N MET A 37 -15.55 -10.20 -15.68
CA MET A 37 -14.46 -9.23 -15.56
C MET A 37 -14.07 -8.79 -16.98
N SER A 38 -14.24 -7.52 -17.30
CA SER A 38 -13.72 -6.95 -18.55
C SER A 38 -12.25 -6.57 -18.39
N GLY A 39 -11.52 -6.58 -19.51
CA GLY A 39 -10.13 -6.13 -19.54
C GLY A 39 -10.00 -4.61 -19.63
N LEU A 40 -8.77 -4.12 -19.62
CA LEU A 40 -8.48 -2.69 -19.79
C LEU A 40 -8.50 -2.22 -21.25
N SER A 41 -8.71 -3.12 -22.23
CA SER A 41 -8.66 -2.80 -23.66
C SER A 41 -9.60 -1.66 -24.05
N GLU A 42 -10.78 -1.62 -23.43
CA GLU A 42 -11.77 -0.56 -23.64
C GLU A 42 -11.28 0.82 -23.22
N TYR A 43 -10.28 0.93 -22.34
CA TYR A 43 -9.81 2.19 -21.78
C TYR A 43 -8.47 2.67 -22.38
N ILE A 44 -7.86 1.89 -23.28
CA ILE A 44 -6.55 2.23 -23.86
C ILE A 44 -6.59 3.52 -24.68
N HIS A 45 -7.76 3.87 -25.23
CA HIS A 45 -7.93 5.11 -26.01
C HIS A 45 -7.94 6.39 -25.16
N LEU A 46 -7.99 6.27 -23.82
CA LEU A 46 -7.96 7.42 -22.89
C LEU A 46 -6.54 7.86 -22.53
N PHE A 47 -5.51 7.12 -22.93
CA PHE A 47 -4.13 7.50 -22.66
C PHE A 47 -3.68 8.60 -23.63
N GLU A 48 -2.90 9.55 -23.11
CA GLU A 48 -2.31 10.62 -23.91
C GLU A 48 -1.38 10.04 -25.00
N ASP A 49 -1.45 10.62 -26.19
CA ASP A 49 -0.51 10.27 -27.25
C ASP A 49 0.92 10.66 -26.83
N PRO A 50 1.93 9.83 -27.13
CA PRO A 50 3.32 10.07 -26.72
C PRO A 50 3.96 11.34 -27.33
N LYS A 51 3.21 12.07 -28.16
CA LYS A 51 3.58 13.37 -28.74
C LYS A 51 3.06 14.55 -27.91
N ASP A 52 1.95 14.38 -27.20
CA ASP A 52 1.31 15.42 -26.40
C ASP A 52 1.77 15.39 -24.94
N THR A 53 2.54 14.35 -24.55
CA THR A 53 3.14 14.30 -23.23
C THR A 53 4.10 15.47 -23.03
N PRO A 54 3.87 16.33 -22.02
CA PRO A 54 4.79 17.42 -21.73
C PRO A 54 6.18 16.87 -21.41
N PRO A 55 7.25 17.59 -21.78
CA PRO A 55 8.60 17.18 -21.44
C PRO A 55 8.70 16.96 -19.93
N LYS A 56 9.34 15.85 -19.54
CA LYS A 56 9.49 15.48 -18.13
C LYS A 56 10.07 16.69 -17.37
N PRO A 57 9.44 17.13 -16.26
CA PRO A 57 9.97 18.23 -15.48
C PRO A 57 11.36 17.85 -14.97
N VAL A 58 12.33 18.72 -15.21
CA VAL A 58 13.71 18.54 -14.72
C VAL A 58 13.68 18.69 -13.20
N TYR A 59 13.77 17.56 -12.50
CA TYR A 59 13.94 17.51 -11.05
C TYR A 59 15.44 17.51 -10.74
N GLU A 60 15.84 18.35 -9.77
CA GLU A 60 17.19 18.30 -9.21
C GLU A 60 17.44 16.95 -8.56
N THR A 61 18.42 16.22 -9.06
CA THR A 61 18.87 14.99 -8.41
C THR A 61 19.32 15.27 -6.97
N LYS A 62 19.28 14.24 -6.11
CA LYS A 62 19.73 14.38 -4.71
C LYS A 62 21.17 14.91 -4.61
N GLU A 63 22.01 14.59 -5.59
CA GLU A 63 23.41 15.01 -5.68
C GLU A 63 23.55 16.49 -6.01
N GLU A 64 22.82 16.99 -7.02
CA GLU A 64 22.80 18.41 -7.39
C GLU A 64 22.30 19.29 -6.23
N ARG A 65 21.28 18.83 -5.50
CA ARG A 65 20.78 19.53 -4.32
C ARG A 65 21.83 19.61 -3.20
N ARG A 66 22.61 18.55 -3.00
CA ARG A 66 23.72 18.54 -2.02
C ARG A 66 24.84 19.47 -2.47
N ALA A 67 25.22 19.44 -3.74
CA ALA A 67 26.24 20.31 -4.30
C ALA A 67 25.88 21.79 -4.15
N ARG A 68 24.63 22.17 -4.43
CA ARG A 68 24.14 23.55 -4.24
C ARG A 68 24.24 23.99 -2.78
N ARG A 69 23.77 23.17 -1.84
CA ARG A 69 23.85 23.50 -0.41
C ARG A 69 25.29 23.68 0.04
N VAL A 70 26.18 22.82 -0.42
CA VAL A 70 27.61 22.88 -0.11
C VAL A 70 28.23 24.14 -0.71
N SER A 71 27.95 24.48 -1.97
CA SER A 71 28.44 25.72 -2.59
C SER A 71 27.90 26.97 -1.91
N GLU A 72 26.64 26.98 -1.49
CA GLU A 72 26.04 28.08 -0.72
C GLU A 72 26.73 28.24 0.64
N ILE A 73 26.95 27.15 1.37
CA ILE A 73 27.67 27.18 2.65
C ILE A 73 29.08 27.75 2.47
N TYR A 74 29.83 27.28 1.47
CA TYR A 74 31.17 27.81 1.19
C TYR A 74 31.14 29.28 0.78
N PHE A 75 30.14 29.70 0.01
CA PHE A 75 29.95 31.10 -0.37
C PHE A 75 29.70 32.00 0.83
N TRP A 76 28.82 31.60 1.75
CA TRP A 76 28.55 32.33 2.99
C TRP A 76 29.77 32.38 3.92
N ILE A 77 30.51 31.28 4.04
CA ILE A 77 31.77 31.24 4.80
C ILE A 77 32.79 32.20 4.19
N TRP A 78 32.92 32.22 2.86
CA TRP A 78 33.85 33.11 2.16
C TRP A 78 33.47 34.58 2.34
N ILE A 79 32.19 34.92 2.21
CA ILE A 79 31.67 36.26 2.51
C ILE A 79 31.98 36.65 3.96
N SER A 80 31.71 35.76 4.91
CA SER A 80 31.99 36.01 6.33
C SER A 80 33.48 36.23 6.59
N TYR A 81 34.35 35.46 5.94
CA TYR A 81 35.81 35.60 6.06
C TYR A 81 36.31 36.93 5.50
N ILE A 82 35.78 37.37 4.36
CA ILE A 82 36.11 38.68 3.77
C ILE A 82 35.68 39.81 4.69
N ILE A 83 34.43 39.78 5.17
CA ILE A 83 33.90 40.82 6.07
C ILE A 83 34.74 40.89 7.35
N CYS A 84 35.11 39.74 7.92
CA CYS A 84 35.91 39.66 9.14
C CYS A 84 37.40 40.03 8.92
N SER A 85 37.89 40.04 7.69
CA SER A 85 39.26 40.45 7.35
C SER A 85 39.38 41.95 7.07
N PHE A 86 38.25 42.63 6.84
CA PHE A 86 38.18 44.08 6.59
C PHE A 86 37.83 44.90 7.84
N PHE A 87 37.51 44.26 8.97
CA PHE A 87 37.20 44.86 10.27
C PHE A 87 38.24 44.41 11.30
#